data_AF-A0AA88GE27-F1
#
_entry.id   AF-A0AA88GE27-F1
#
_cell.length_a   1.000
_cell.length_b   1.000
_cell.length_c   1.000
_cell.angle_alpha   90.00
_cell.angle_beta   90.00
_cell.angle_gamma   90.00
#
_symmetry.space_group_name_H-M   'P 1'
#
loop_
_entity.id
_entity.type
_entity.pdbx_description
1 polymer ?
#
loop_
_entity_poly.entity_id
_entity_poly.type
_entity_poly.pdbx_seq_one_letter_code
_entity_poly.pdbx_strand_id
1 'polypeptide(L)'
;MRSNDQLIYLPVQTKISCLFEIEFSETEKKVIAIDKLHKKVLKLPSDIISVNPTIKIDGTCCLIRNGQLYKRYDRKLNNKGSLKNKNFQKQLNAQNGNIDNKDDVLQFDVNTDFKEGPSGWIPCDSIRELFETQQAHVSSQHLVGWVPVNVNDAADKWHTTAIVTSKIDNEKYATLLIPYYDEMAQLAKFRVELRKISELEGQTLELIGSKINGNVYNFPKQEKQHFLCPHGWASYLWDEKNEFLQDVKKITLESLKRWFEDPNIQMSKSEGIVFHINYKENEQSRTLLLKVHRDHLNLKWPTQGCDPQFNYEPCWLEELEKLKEQYKCC
;
A
#
# COMPACT_ATOMS: atom_id res chain seq x y z
N MET A 1 20.40 21.35 6.09
CA MET A 1 20.60 20.96 4.68
C MET A 1 20.67 19.44 4.60
N ARG A 2 19.50 18.78 4.52
CA ARG A 2 19.41 17.43 3.96
C ARG A 2 18.96 17.63 2.52
N SER A 3 19.72 17.07 1.59
CA SER A 3 19.56 17.22 0.15
C SER A 3 18.13 16.95 -0.28
N ASN A 4 17.70 17.63 -1.35
CA ASN A 4 16.48 17.34 -2.10
C ASN A 4 16.39 15.84 -2.39
N ASP A 5 15.72 15.11 -1.51
CA ASP A 5 15.42 13.71 -1.67
C ASP A 5 14.40 13.59 -2.80
N GLN A 6 14.90 13.45 -4.03
CA GLN A 6 14.25 12.58 -5.01
C GLN A 6 14.33 11.15 -4.45
N LEU A 7 13.58 10.88 -3.38
CA LEU A 7 13.20 9.53 -3.05
C LEU A 7 12.26 9.08 -4.16
N ILE A 8 12.85 8.45 -5.18
CA ILE A 8 12.11 7.75 -6.22
C ILE A 8 11.46 6.55 -5.52
N TYR A 9 10.30 6.80 -4.91
CA TYR A 9 9.53 5.77 -4.26
C TYR A 9 8.89 4.88 -5.33
N LEU A 10 9.18 3.59 -5.23
CA LEU A 10 8.76 2.61 -6.21
C LEU A 10 7.24 2.51 -6.23
N PRO A 11 6.63 2.57 -7.42
CA PRO A 11 5.20 2.37 -7.53
C PRO A 11 4.83 0.97 -7.03
N VAL A 12 3.79 0.89 -6.19
CA VAL A 12 3.23 -0.38 -5.72
C VAL A 12 2.47 -1.06 -6.86
N GLN A 13 3.21 -1.70 -7.76
CA GLN A 13 2.68 -2.40 -8.93
C GLN A 13 2.31 -3.87 -8.63
N THR A 14 2.59 -4.38 -7.42
CA THR A 14 2.30 -5.75 -7.02
C THR A 14 1.56 -5.83 -5.69
N LYS A 15 0.96 -7.00 -5.41
CA LYS A 15 0.47 -7.31 -4.08
C LYS A 15 1.66 -7.58 -3.15
N ILE A 16 1.83 -6.75 -2.13
CA ILE A 16 2.92 -6.83 -1.17
C ILE A 16 2.70 -8.04 -0.24
N SER A 17 3.71 -8.91 -0.13
CA SER A 17 3.70 -10.09 0.76
C SER A 17 3.86 -9.67 2.23
N CYS A 18 3.34 -10.49 3.15
CA CYS A 18 3.61 -10.27 4.58
C CYS A 18 5.10 -10.55 4.89
N LEU A 19 5.69 -9.87 5.89
CA LEU A 19 7.05 -10.13 6.39
C LEU A 19 7.17 -11.55 6.95
N PHE A 20 6.10 -12.03 7.57
CA PHE A 20 5.95 -13.38 8.09
C PHE A 20 5.09 -14.24 7.15
N GLU A 21 5.27 -15.55 7.20
CA GLU A 21 4.29 -16.48 6.63
C GLU A 21 2.93 -16.29 7.33
N ILE A 22 1.85 -16.53 6.59
CA ILE A 22 0.48 -16.32 7.06
C ILE A 22 -0.37 -17.56 6.86
N GLU A 23 -1.29 -17.81 7.78
CA GLU A 23 -2.23 -18.93 7.74
C GLU A 23 -3.63 -18.48 8.15
N PHE A 24 -4.65 -19.24 7.75
CA PHE A 24 -6.00 -19.02 8.24
C PHE A 24 -6.14 -19.68 9.62
N SER A 25 -6.43 -18.88 10.64
CA SER A 25 -6.78 -19.37 11.96
C SER A 25 -8.28 -19.65 12.02
N GLU A 26 -8.62 -20.91 12.24
CA GLU A 26 -10.01 -21.33 12.46
C GLU A 26 -10.60 -20.74 13.75
N THR A 27 -9.77 -20.57 14.79
CA THR A 27 -10.18 -19.98 16.07
C THR A 27 -10.55 -18.50 15.92
N GLU A 28 -9.71 -17.74 15.23
CA GLU A 28 -9.91 -16.30 15.02
C GLU A 28 -10.77 -15.98 13.78
N LYS A 29 -11.06 -17.01 12.98
CA LYS A 29 -11.75 -16.93 11.67
C LYS A 29 -11.15 -15.88 10.74
N LYS A 30 -9.82 -15.74 10.77
CA LYS A 30 -9.08 -14.75 9.99
C LYS A 30 -7.66 -15.21 9.68
N VAL A 31 -7.03 -14.51 8.75
CA VAL A 31 -5.63 -14.75 8.39
C VAL A 31 -4.71 -14.11 9.43
N ILE A 32 -3.81 -14.90 10.00
CA ILE A 32 -2.82 -14.46 10.99
C ILE A 32 -1.40 -14.77 10.51
N ALA A 33 -0.42 -14.02 11.01
CA ALA A 33 0.99 -14.30 10.85
C ALA A 33 1.42 -15.38 11.85
N ILE A 34 2.27 -16.29 11.39
CA ILE A 34 3.00 -17.24 12.24
C ILE A 34 4.42 -16.74 12.47
N ASP A 35 5.08 -17.20 13.53
CA ASP A 35 6.46 -16.79 13.86
C ASP A 35 7.49 -17.49 12.95
N LYS A 36 7.37 -17.22 11.66
CA LYS A 36 8.23 -17.72 10.59
C LYS A 36 8.34 -16.63 9.54
N LEU A 37 9.55 -16.14 9.30
CA LEU A 37 9.79 -15.16 8.25
C LEU A 37 9.39 -15.71 6.88
N HIS A 38 8.81 -14.84 6.06
CA HIS A 38 8.40 -15.19 4.71
C HIS A 38 9.60 -15.64 3.88
N LYS A 39 9.43 -16.67 3.06
CA LYS A 39 10.52 -17.25 2.23
C LYS A 39 11.33 -16.24 1.40
N LYS A 40 10.75 -15.09 1.04
CA LYS A 40 11.45 -14.01 0.34
C LYS A 40 12.53 -13.35 1.21
N VAL A 41 12.29 -13.21 2.51
CA VAL A 41 13.28 -12.68 3.48
C VAL A 41 14.45 -13.65 3.62
N LEU A 42 14.15 -14.93 3.76
CA LEU A 42 15.16 -15.99 3.92
C LEU A 42 16.07 -16.12 2.69
N LYS A 43 15.57 -15.75 1.51
CA LYS A 43 16.31 -15.74 0.24
C LYS A 43 17.04 -14.43 -0.05
N LEU A 44 16.90 -13.41 0.80
CA LEU A 44 17.65 -12.17 0.60
C LEU A 44 19.15 -12.46 0.69
N PRO A 45 19.96 -11.91 -0.23
CA PRO A 45 21.40 -12.06 -0.16
C PRO A 45 21.96 -11.41 1.11
N SER A 46 23.25 -11.65 1.36
CA SER A 46 23.97 -10.99 2.46
C SER A 46 24.10 -9.48 2.22
N ASP A 47 24.20 -9.06 0.94
CA ASP A 47 24.43 -7.68 0.54
C ASP A 47 23.11 -6.89 0.43
N ILE A 48 22.49 -6.65 1.59
CA ILE A 48 21.39 -5.69 1.73
C ILE A 48 22.00 -4.27 1.72
N ILE A 49 21.56 -3.44 0.78
CA ILE A 49 22.02 -2.05 0.64
C ILE A 49 21.33 -1.18 1.70
N SER A 50 20.00 -1.31 1.83
CA SER A 50 19.23 -0.54 2.81
C SER A 50 17.89 -1.19 3.10
N VAL A 51 17.38 -0.92 4.30
CA VAL A 51 16.01 -1.20 4.70
C VAL A 51 15.40 0.11 5.17
N ASN A 52 14.34 0.56 4.49
CA ASN A 52 13.53 1.69 4.91
C ASN A 52 12.13 1.19 5.32
N PRO A 53 11.87 1.03 6.63
CA PRO A 53 10.53 0.76 7.14
C PRO A 53 9.69 2.04 7.14
N THR A 54 8.50 1.97 6.57
CA THR A 54 7.60 3.11 6.41
C THR A 54 6.21 2.77 6.94
N ILE A 55 5.52 3.75 7.51
CA ILE A 55 4.14 3.60 7.98
C ILE A 55 3.25 3.20 6.81
N LYS A 56 2.52 2.09 6.98
CA LYS A 56 1.47 1.70 6.05
C LYS A 56 0.30 2.68 6.21
N ILE A 57 -0.06 3.34 5.11
CA ILE A 57 -1.27 4.15 5.00
C ILE A 57 -2.38 3.26 4.44
N ASP A 58 -3.54 3.27 5.09
CA ASP A 58 -4.74 2.56 4.66
C ASP A 58 -5.60 3.47 3.79
N GLY A 59 -5.41 3.36 2.49
CA GLY A 59 -6.19 4.10 1.52
C GLY A 59 -6.66 3.24 0.36
N THR A 60 -7.31 3.90 -0.59
CA THR A 60 -7.48 3.31 -1.91
C THR A 60 -6.26 3.63 -2.74
N CYS A 61 -5.49 2.60 -3.08
CA CYS A 61 -4.28 2.75 -3.89
C CYS A 61 -4.61 3.35 -5.26
N CYS A 62 -3.86 4.37 -5.64
CA CYS A 62 -4.00 5.14 -6.86
C CYS A 62 -2.65 5.24 -7.59
N LEU A 63 -2.70 5.58 -8.87
CA LEU A 63 -1.52 5.84 -9.71
C LEU A 63 -1.76 7.11 -10.52
N ILE A 64 -0.76 7.97 -10.64
CA ILE A 64 -0.76 8.99 -11.68
C ILE A 64 -0.07 8.43 -12.91
N ARG A 65 -0.77 8.43 -14.05
CA ARG A 65 -0.22 8.01 -15.34
C ARG A 65 -0.80 8.84 -16.47
N ASN A 66 0.02 9.20 -17.45
CA ASN A 66 -0.36 10.01 -18.61
C ASN A 66 -1.14 11.28 -18.21
N GLY A 67 -0.72 11.96 -17.13
CA GLY A 67 -1.39 13.17 -16.67
C GLY A 67 -2.78 12.97 -16.06
N GLN A 68 -3.16 11.75 -15.66
CA GLN A 68 -4.44 11.43 -15.05
C GLN A 68 -4.30 10.52 -13.82
N LEU A 69 -5.24 10.65 -12.88
CA LEU A 69 -5.40 9.76 -11.74
C LEU A 69 -6.09 8.44 -12.15
N TYR A 70 -5.51 7.33 -11.75
CA TYR A 70 -6.07 5.99 -11.87
C TYR A 70 -6.31 5.41 -10.48
N LYS A 71 -7.40 4.66 -10.32
CA LYS A 71 -7.68 3.85 -9.13
C LYS A 71 -7.23 2.41 -9.36
N ARG A 72 -6.74 1.75 -8.32
CA ARG A 72 -6.40 0.33 -8.39
C ARG A 72 -7.66 -0.52 -8.57
N TYR A 73 -7.58 -1.52 -9.43
CA TYR A 73 -8.60 -2.54 -9.61
C TYR A 73 -7.93 -3.89 -9.83
N ASP A 74 -8.22 -4.85 -8.94
CA ASP A 74 -7.69 -6.21 -9.02
C ASP A 74 -8.75 -7.12 -9.66
N ARG A 75 -8.47 -7.65 -10.85
CA ARG A 75 -9.30 -8.72 -11.44
C ARG A 75 -9.15 -9.95 -10.56
N LYS A 76 -10.25 -10.36 -9.93
CA LYS A 76 -10.32 -11.56 -9.07
C LYS A 76 -10.62 -12.79 -9.90
N LEU A 77 -10.36 -13.98 -9.35
CA LEU A 77 -10.79 -15.24 -9.94
C LEU A 77 -12.30 -15.23 -10.23
N ASN A 78 -12.68 -15.84 -11.34
CA ASN A 78 -14.07 -16.16 -11.65
C ASN A 78 -14.47 -17.49 -10.98
N ASN A 79 -15.66 -18.02 -11.31
CA ASN A 79 -16.15 -19.27 -10.72
C ASN A 79 -15.24 -20.47 -11.04
N LYS A 80 -14.71 -20.55 -12.26
CA LYS A 80 -13.80 -21.60 -12.71
C LYS A 80 -12.47 -21.54 -11.94
N GLY A 81 -11.83 -20.37 -11.92
CA GLY A 81 -10.58 -20.16 -11.17
C GLY A 81 -10.75 -20.43 -9.67
N SER A 82 -11.86 -19.98 -9.09
CA SER A 82 -12.16 -20.21 -7.66
C SER A 82 -12.37 -21.69 -7.34
N LEU A 83 -13.06 -22.43 -8.21
CA LEU A 83 -13.23 -23.88 -8.06
C LEU A 83 -11.89 -24.62 -8.15
N LYS A 84 -11.04 -24.24 -9.12
CA LYS A 84 -9.68 -24.76 -9.29
C LYS A 84 -8.84 -24.53 -8.03
N ASN A 85 -8.85 -23.32 -7.46
CA ASN A 85 -8.19 -23.01 -6.19
C ASN A 85 -8.72 -23.87 -5.03
N LYS A 86 -10.04 -23.99 -4.90
CA LYS A 86 -10.67 -24.79 -3.83
C LYS A 86 -10.26 -26.26 -3.89
N ASN A 87 -10.19 -26.84 -5.08
CA ASN A 87 -9.77 -28.24 -5.26
C ASN A 87 -8.30 -28.45 -4.89
N PHE A 88 -7.43 -27.54 -5.31
CA PHE A 88 -6.02 -27.58 -4.95
C PHE A 88 -5.80 -27.47 -3.43
N GLN A 89 -6.48 -26.55 -2.75
CA GLN A 89 -6.40 -26.42 -1.29
C GLN A 89 -6.85 -27.70 -0.57
N LYS A 90 -7.90 -28.37 -1.06
CA LYS A 90 -8.33 -29.67 -0.51
C LYS A 90 -7.27 -30.76 -0.68
N GLN A 91 -6.59 -30.81 -1.82
CA GLN A 91 -5.53 -31.77 -2.08
C GLN A 91 -4.34 -31.54 -1.15
N LEU A 92 -3.91 -30.27 -0.98
CA LEU A 92 -2.83 -29.91 -0.06
C LEU A 92 -3.14 -30.31 1.39
N ASN A 93 -4.36 -30.04 1.85
CA ASN A 93 -4.80 -30.42 3.18
C ASN A 93 -4.82 -31.94 3.38
N ALA A 94 -5.18 -32.71 2.35
CA ALA A 94 -5.17 -34.17 2.38
C ALA A 94 -3.73 -34.76 2.40
N GLN A 95 -2.75 -34.01 1.92
CA GLN A 95 -1.33 -34.41 1.87
C GLN A 95 -0.48 -33.82 3.01
N ASN A 96 -1.11 -33.28 4.07
CA ASN A 96 -0.43 -32.56 5.17
C ASN A 96 0.55 -31.46 4.69
N GLY A 97 0.27 -30.83 3.54
CA GLY A 97 1.10 -29.76 2.99
C GLY A 97 2.46 -30.19 2.44
N ASN A 98 2.75 -31.49 2.30
CA ASN A 98 3.95 -31.96 1.60
C ASN A 98 3.78 -31.77 0.09
N ILE A 99 4.50 -30.79 -0.45
CA ILE A 99 4.60 -30.54 -1.88
C ILE A 99 6.03 -30.92 -2.29
N ASP A 100 6.20 -32.10 -2.86
CA ASP A 100 7.52 -32.65 -3.20
C ASP A 100 8.10 -32.04 -4.50
N ASN A 101 7.31 -31.31 -5.31
CA ASN A 101 7.75 -30.74 -6.59
C ASN A 101 7.50 -29.23 -6.76
N LYS A 102 8.46 -28.52 -7.36
CA LYS A 102 8.33 -27.09 -7.74
C LYS A 102 7.24 -26.82 -8.78
N ASP A 103 6.83 -27.83 -9.54
CA ASP A 103 5.78 -27.75 -10.56
C ASP A 103 4.35 -27.77 -9.98
N ASP A 104 4.20 -28.02 -8.68
CA ASP A 104 2.90 -28.07 -7.99
C ASP A 104 2.40 -26.69 -7.53
N VAL A 105 3.04 -25.59 -7.94
CA VAL A 105 2.50 -24.25 -7.67
C VAL A 105 1.30 -24.03 -8.57
N LEU A 106 0.10 -24.03 -7.98
CA LEU A 106 -1.15 -23.78 -8.69
C LEU A 106 -1.05 -22.55 -9.60
N GLN A 107 -1.23 -22.78 -10.90
CA GLN A 107 -1.27 -21.74 -11.93
C GLN A 107 -2.71 -21.50 -12.38
N PHE A 108 -3.05 -20.25 -12.64
CA PHE A 108 -4.33 -19.78 -13.18
C PHE A 108 -4.14 -19.26 -14.59
N ASP A 109 -5.06 -19.61 -15.48
CA ASP A 109 -5.08 -19.09 -16.83
C ASP A 109 -5.61 -17.64 -16.83
N VAL A 110 -4.80 -16.68 -17.29
CA VAL A 110 -5.09 -15.24 -17.28
C VAL A 110 -6.37 -14.89 -18.05
N ASN A 111 -6.70 -15.65 -19.10
CA ASN A 111 -7.82 -15.38 -19.99
C ASN A 111 -9.11 -16.06 -19.50
N THR A 112 -9.02 -17.21 -18.85
CA THR A 112 -10.19 -18.04 -18.55
C THR A 112 -10.49 -18.25 -17.07
N ASP A 113 -9.54 -18.01 -16.16
CA ASP A 113 -9.74 -18.23 -14.72
C ASP A 113 -10.06 -16.93 -13.93
N PHE A 114 -10.06 -15.76 -14.60
CA PHE A 114 -10.31 -14.45 -13.99
C PHE A 114 -11.60 -13.78 -14.50
N LYS A 115 -12.17 -12.89 -13.70
CA LYS A 115 -13.22 -11.96 -14.15
C LYS A 115 -12.63 -10.93 -15.11
N GLU A 116 -13.44 -10.39 -16.00
CA GLU A 116 -13.06 -9.25 -16.83
C GLU A 116 -12.90 -7.99 -15.98
N GLY A 117 -11.97 -7.12 -16.37
CA GLY A 117 -11.84 -5.80 -15.79
C GLY A 117 -12.88 -4.84 -16.37
N PRO A 118 -13.16 -3.71 -15.70
CA PRO A 118 -13.98 -2.65 -16.28
C PRO A 118 -13.30 -2.03 -17.52
N SER A 119 -14.08 -1.26 -18.30
CA SER A 119 -13.54 -0.53 -19.45
C SER A 119 -12.37 0.38 -19.05
N GLY A 120 -11.31 0.38 -19.86
CA GLY A 120 -10.09 1.15 -19.59
C GLY A 120 -9.16 0.53 -18.53
N TRP A 121 -9.44 -0.69 -18.05
CA TRP A 121 -8.50 -1.40 -17.18
C TRP A 121 -7.19 -1.69 -17.89
N ILE A 122 -6.07 -1.32 -17.26
CA ILE A 122 -4.72 -1.62 -17.73
C ILE A 122 -3.96 -2.44 -16.68
N PRO A 123 -3.13 -3.41 -17.08
CA PRO A 123 -2.33 -4.19 -16.13
C PRO A 123 -1.28 -3.30 -15.44
N CYS A 124 -0.94 -3.64 -14.20
CA CYS A 124 0.26 -3.11 -13.56
C CYS A 124 1.52 -3.50 -14.34
N ASP A 125 2.55 -2.66 -14.29
CA ASP A 125 3.78 -2.86 -15.07
C ASP A 125 4.45 -4.21 -14.73
N SER A 126 4.36 -4.67 -13.49
CA SER A 126 4.91 -5.96 -13.05
C SER A 126 4.23 -7.20 -13.63
N ILE A 127 3.03 -7.05 -14.19
CA ILE A 127 2.27 -8.13 -14.82
C ILE A 127 2.00 -7.84 -16.30
N ARG A 128 2.57 -6.77 -16.84
CA ARG A 128 2.31 -6.28 -18.20
C ARG A 128 2.74 -7.28 -19.27
N GLU A 129 3.91 -7.90 -19.09
CA GLU A 129 4.46 -8.90 -20.02
C GLU A 129 3.53 -10.09 -20.22
N LEU A 130 2.71 -10.46 -19.22
CA LEU A 130 1.75 -11.57 -19.36
C LEU A 130 0.72 -11.30 -20.46
N PHE A 131 0.36 -10.03 -20.65
CA PHE A 131 -0.60 -9.61 -21.67
C PHE A 131 0.07 -9.33 -23.01
N GLU A 132 1.31 -8.84 -23.01
CA GLU A 132 2.05 -8.52 -24.24
C GLU A 132 2.62 -9.77 -24.93
N THR A 133 3.09 -10.74 -24.16
CA THR A 133 3.70 -11.99 -24.67
C THR A 133 2.69 -13.14 -24.77
N GLN A 134 1.42 -12.92 -24.39
CA GLN A 134 0.39 -13.95 -24.26
C GLN A 134 0.80 -15.13 -23.35
N GLN A 135 1.69 -14.91 -22.39
CA GLN A 135 1.95 -15.90 -21.34
C GLN A 135 0.65 -16.18 -20.57
N ALA A 136 0.17 -17.42 -20.68
CA ALA A 136 -1.18 -17.74 -20.28
C ALA A 136 -1.38 -17.92 -18.76
N HIS A 137 -0.31 -18.07 -17.96
CA HIS A 137 -0.43 -18.61 -16.60
C HIS A 137 0.22 -17.77 -15.51
N VAL A 138 -0.46 -17.63 -14.37
CA VAL A 138 0.04 -16.96 -13.16
C VAL A 138 -0.29 -17.73 -11.89
N SER A 139 0.57 -17.64 -10.88
CA SER A 139 0.28 -18.23 -9.55
C SER A 139 -0.56 -17.33 -8.65
N SER A 140 -0.73 -16.05 -9.00
CA SER A 140 -1.52 -15.10 -8.23
C SER A 140 -3.00 -15.30 -8.45
N GLN A 141 -3.81 -15.26 -7.38
CA GLN A 141 -5.27 -15.26 -7.45
C GLN A 141 -5.87 -13.89 -7.83
N HIS A 142 -5.02 -12.88 -8.06
CA HIS A 142 -5.41 -11.52 -8.43
C HIS A 142 -4.52 -11.00 -9.55
N LEU A 143 -5.10 -10.40 -10.58
CA LEU A 143 -4.38 -9.61 -11.57
C LEU A 143 -4.55 -8.14 -11.22
N VAL A 144 -3.48 -7.52 -10.75
CA VAL A 144 -3.48 -6.12 -10.30
C VAL A 144 -3.43 -5.19 -11.50
N GLY A 145 -4.26 -4.16 -11.51
CA GLY A 145 -4.23 -3.14 -12.55
C GLY A 145 -4.88 -1.84 -12.13
N TRP A 146 -5.07 -0.98 -13.12
CA TRP A 146 -5.45 0.41 -12.95
C TRP A 146 -6.64 0.74 -13.84
N VAL A 147 -7.56 1.56 -13.33
CA VAL A 147 -8.71 2.06 -14.08
C VAL A 147 -8.69 3.58 -13.99
N PRO A 148 -8.83 4.31 -15.11
CA PRO A 148 -8.82 5.76 -15.08
C PRO A 148 -9.99 6.28 -14.24
N VAL A 149 -9.72 7.27 -13.39
CA VAL A 149 -10.76 7.94 -12.61
C VAL A 149 -11.60 8.78 -13.57
N ASN A 150 -12.91 8.55 -13.56
CA ASN A 150 -13.86 9.25 -14.41
C ASN A 150 -14.70 10.24 -13.59
N VAL A 151 -14.58 11.53 -13.90
CA VAL A 151 -15.32 12.61 -13.21
C VAL A 151 -16.85 12.48 -13.32
N ASN A 152 -17.33 11.78 -14.35
CA ASN A 152 -18.75 11.57 -14.59
C ASN A 152 -19.27 10.26 -13.97
N ASP A 153 -18.40 9.43 -13.40
CA ASP A 153 -18.79 8.19 -12.74
C ASP A 153 -19.03 8.43 -11.25
N ALA A 154 -20.24 8.14 -10.77
CA ALA A 154 -20.60 8.27 -9.36
C ALA A 154 -19.76 7.37 -8.44
N ALA A 155 -19.16 6.28 -8.95
CA ALA A 155 -18.23 5.44 -8.20
C ALA A 155 -16.89 6.15 -7.93
N ASP A 156 -16.56 7.20 -8.68
CA ASP A 156 -15.28 7.90 -8.64
C ASP A 156 -15.29 9.23 -7.92
N LYS A 157 -16.46 9.70 -7.50
CA LYS A 157 -16.67 11.00 -6.84
C LYS A 157 -15.73 11.31 -5.66
N TRP A 158 -15.17 10.31 -4.98
CA TRP A 158 -14.20 10.56 -3.90
C TRP A 158 -12.79 10.78 -4.44
N HIS A 159 -12.38 10.04 -5.46
CA HIS A 159 -11.10 10.25 -6.13
C HIS A 159 -11.04 11.63 -6.78
N THR A 160 -12.16 12.08 -7.36
CA THR A 160 -12.24 13.38 -8.02
C THR A 160 -12.06 14.54 -7.05
N THR A 161 -12.49 14.40 -5.79
CA THR A 161 -12.28 15.47 -4.78
C THR A 161 -10.82 15.70 -4.46
N ALA A 162 -9.94 14.72 -4.69
CA ALA A 162 -8.51 14.88 -4.47
C ALA A 162 -7.77 15.57 -5.62
N ILE A 163 -8.49 15.99 -6.67
CA ILE A 163 -7.94 16.71 -7.82
C ILE A 163 -8.65 18.07 -7.94
N VAL A 164 -7.85 19.13 -8.04
CA VAL A 164 -8.34 20.51 -8.26
C VAL A 164 -7.80 21.03 -9.58
N THR A 165 -8.49 21.99 -10.19
CA THR A 165 -8.10 22.53 -11.51
C THR A 165 -7.88 24.03 -11.41
N SER A 166 -6.73 24.51 -11.89
CA SER A 166 -6.42 25.93 -12.01
C SER A 166 -7.36 26.61 -13.01
N LYS A 167 -7.93 27.75 -12.62
CA LYS A 167 -8.82 28.55 -13.45
C LYS A 167 -8.08 29.38 -14.51
N ILE A 168 -6.75 29.48 -14.45
CA ILE A 168 -5.97 30.28 -15.41
C ILE A 168 -5.63 29.45 -16.65
N ASP A 169 -5.03 28.29 -16.43
CA ASP A 169 -4.36 27.48 -17.46
C ASP A 169 -4.94 26.07 -17.58
N ASN A 170 -5.99 25.76 -16.83
CA ASN A 170 -6.61 24.43 -16.74
C ASN A 170 -5.63 23.33 -16.30
N GLU A 171 -4.51 23.69 -15.66
CA GLU A 171 -3.63 22.70 -15.05
C GLU A 171 -4.32 21.99 -13.88
N LYS A 172 -4.12 20.67 -13.79
CA LYS A 172 -4.64 19.85 -12.70
C LYS A 172 -3.60 19.67 -11.61
N TYR A 173 -4.05 19.77 -10.37
CA TYR A 173 -3.25 19.59 -9.17
C TYR A 173 -3.86 18.49 -8.31
N ALA A 174 -3.01 17.66 -7.71
CA ALA A 174 -3.40 16.74 -6.66
C ALA A 174 -3.37 17.44 -5.30
N THR A 175 -4.39 17.21 -4.47
CA THR A 175 -4.41 17.62 -3.07
C THR A 175 -3.73 16.56 -2.23
N LEU A 176 -2.51 16.85 -1.76
CA LEU A 176 -1.67 15.89 -1.07
C LEU A 176 -1.65 16.13 0.44
N LEU A 177 -1.60 15.03 1.20
CA LEU A 177 -1.10 15.02 2.58
C LEU A 177 0.30 14.42 2.58
N ILE A 178 1.31 15.26 2.77
CA ILE A 178 2.71 14.83 2.76
C ILE A 178 3.15 14.53 4.19
N PRO A 179 3.56 13.30 4.50
CA PRO A 179 4.00 12.97 5.85
C PRO A 179 5.36 13.63 6.12
N TYR A 180 5.54 14.12 7.34
CA TYR A 180 6.80 14.67 7.82
C TYR A 180 6.96 14.36 9.31
N TYR A 181 8.20 14.48 9.80
CA TYR A 181 8.47 14.39 11.23
C TYR A 181 8.57 15.77 11.86
N ASP A 182 7.72 16.04 12.83
CA ASP A 182 7.80 17.22 13.68
C ASP A 182 8.79 16.92 14.81
N GLU A 183 10.02 17.43 14.69
CA GLU A 183 11.08 17.23 15.67
C GLU A 183 10.73 17.82 17.05
N MET A 184 9.92 18.88 17.10
CA MET A 184 9.53 19.50 18.37
C MET A 184 8.48 18.67 19.11
N ALA A 185 7.49 18.16 18.37
CA ALA A 185 6.45 17.28 18.90
C ALA A 185 6.89 15.81 19.00
N GLN A 186 8.05 15.47 18.42
CA GLN A 186 8.56 14.11 18.27
C GLN A 186 7.53 13.17 17.63
N LEU A 187 6.84 13.66 16.60
CA LEU A 187 5.66 13.01 16.02
C LEU A 187 5.65 13.07 14.50
N ALA A 188 5.25 11.97 13.83
CA ALA A 188 4.92 12.03 12.42
C ALA A 188 3.55 12.71 12.20
N LYS A 189 3.54 13.76 11.37
CA LYS A 189 2.38 14.57 11.02
C LYS A 189 2.21 14.65 9.50
N PHE A 190 1.11 15.26 9.07
CA PHE A 190 0.90 15.61 7.67
C PHE A 190 0.89 17.12 7.48
N ARG A 191 1.39 17.56 6.32
CA ARG A 191 1.17 18.91 5.81
C ARG A 191 0.43 18.84 4.48
N VAL A 192 -0.35 19.88 4.18
CA VAL A 192 -1.07 19.97 2.91
C VAL A 192 -0.16 20.52 1.83
N GLU A 193 -0.15 19.87 0.67
CA GLU A 193 0.51 20.38 -0.53
C GLU A 193 -0.42 20.28 -1.74
N LEU A 194 -0.31 21.24 -2.67
CA LEU A 194 -0.81 21.07 -4.04
C LEU A 194 0.39 20.80 -4.94
N ARG A 195 0.33 19.70 -5.70
CA ARG A 195 1.35 19.39 -6.71
C ARG A 195 0.72 19.17 -8.06
N LYS A 196 1.39 19.62 -9.12
CA LYS A 196 0.90 19.42 -10.47
C LYS A 196 0.84 17.93 -10.76
N ILE A 197 -0.20 17.49 -11.46
CA ILE A 197 -0.33 16.06 -11.82
C ILE A 197 0.89 15.60 -12.64
N SER A 198 1.46 16.45 -13.49
CA SER A 198 2.67 16.16 -14.26
C SER A 198 3.91 15.87 -13.39
N GLU A 199 3.99 16.43 -12.19
CA GLU A 199 5.11 16.21 -11.24
C GLU A 199 4.99 14.87 -10.51
N LEU A 200 3.82 14.25 -10.59
CA LEU A 200 3.49 12.99 -9.91
C LEU A 200 3.48 11.80 -10.86
N GLU A 201 3.84 11.97 -12.12
CA GLU A 201 3.81 10.92 -13.14
C GLU A 201 4.55 9.65 -12.67
N GLY A 202 3.87 8.51 -12.75
CA GLY A 202 4.38 7.20 -12.32
C GLY A 202 4.31 6.95 -10.82
N GLN A 203 3.89 7.91 -9.99
CA GLN A 203 3.81 7.73 -8.54
C GLN A 203 2.52 6.99 -8.13
N THR A 204 2.66 6.04 -7.21
CA THR A 204 1.52 5.46 -6.50
C THR A 204 1.23 6.20 -5.21
N LEU A 205 -0.05 6.46 -4.98
CA LEU A 205 -0.57 7.25 -3.87
C LEU A 205 -1.68 6.45 -3.18
N GLU A 206 -2.01 6.82 -1.96
CA GLU A 206 -3.16 6.29 -1.22
C GLU A 206 -4.20 7.39 -1.06
N LEU A 207 -5.39 7.19 -1.63
CA LEU A 207 -6.52 8.08 -1.37
C LEU A 207 -7.02 7.82 0.05
N ILE A 208 -7.14 8.87 0.88
CA ILE A 208 -7.67 8.80 2.24
C ILE A 208 -8.77 9.85 2.45
N GLY A 209 -9.69 9.56 3.37
CA GLY A 209 -10.75 10.49 3.77
C GLY A 209 -11.98 9.80 4.34
N SER A 210 -13.05 10.57 4.56
CA SER A 210 -14.21 10.14 5.35
C SER A 210 -14.99 8.95 4.79
N LYS A 211 -14.81 8.64 3.50
CA LYS A 211 -15.50 7.54 2.79
C LYS A 211 -14.57 6.43 2.36
N ILE A 212 -13.30 6.46 2.79
CA ILE A 212 -12.29 5.51 2.33
C ILE A 212 -11.93 4.55 3.47
N ASN A 213 -11.91 3.25 3.17
CA ASN A 213 -11.47 2.14 4.03
C ASN A 213 -11.97 2.21 5.49
N GLY A 214 -13.22 2.60 5.71
CA GLY A 214 -13.79 2.68 7.06
C GLY A 214 -13.37 3.92 7.86
N ASN A 215 -12.72 4.89 7.23
CA ASN A 215 -12.35 6.19 7.80
C ASN A 215 -11.45 6.06 9.04
N VAL A 216 -10.36 5.33 8.89
CA VAL A 216 -9.46 4.95 9.99
C VAL A 216 -8.67 6.13 10.57
N TYR A 217 -8.67 7.27 9.88
CA TYR A 217 -8.02 8.51 10.29
C TYR A 217 -9.00 9.53 10.89
N ASN A 218 -10.22 9.10 11.21
CA ASN A 218 -11.27 9.89 11.86
C ASN A 218 -11.61 11.23 11.19
N PHE A 219 -11.64 11.27 9.86
CA PHE A 219 -12.22 12.42 9.16
C PHE A 219 -13.68 12.62 9.61
N PRO A 220 -14.17 13.86 9.73
CA PRO A 220 -15.59 14.09 9.98
C PRO A 220 -16.44 13.39 8.92
N LYS A 221 -17.52 12.69 9.32
CA LYS A 221 -18.34 11.89 8.39
C LYS A 221 -18.97 12.70 7.25
N GLN A 222 -19.18 13.99 7.49
CA GLN A 222 -19.70 14.96 6.54
C GLN A 222 -18.62 15.56 5.64
N GLU A 223 -17.34 15.35 5.93
CA GLU A 223 -16.23 15.88 5.15
C GLU A 223 -16.23 15.26 3.75
N LYS A 224 -16.14 16.10 2.73
CA LYS A 224 -16.19 15.70 1.33
C LYS A 224 -14.82 15.73 0.68
N GLN A 225 -13.90 16.54 1.19
CA GLN A 225 -12.52 16.61 0.72
C GLN A 225 -11.78 15.32 1.08
N HIS A 226 -11.15 14.73 0.07
CA HIS A 226 -10.25 13.59 0.22
C HIS A 226 -8.85 14.00 -0.20
N PHE A 227 -7.84 13.28 0.28
CA PHE A 227 -6.44 13.61 0.03
C PHE A 227 -5.71 12.39 -0.52
N LEU A 228 -4.71 12.64 -1.34
CA LEU A 228 -3.76 11.62 -1.77
C LEU A 228 -2.54 11.68 -0.84
N CYS A 229 -2.13 10.55 -0.31
CA CYS A 229 -0.91 10.42 0.48
C CYS A 229 0.13 9.65 -0.33
N PRO A 230 1.37 10.13 -0.45
CA PRO A 230 2.39 9.37 -1.16
C PRO A 230 2.81 8.14 -0.37
N HIS A 231 2.91 7.00 -1.07
CA HIS A 231 3.29 5.73 -0.46
C HIS A 231 4.79 5.74 -0.10
N GLY A 232 5.14 5.23 1.09
CA GLY A 232 6.54 5.04 1.51
C GLY A 232 7.22 6.29 2.09
N TRP A 233 6.55 7.43 2.14
CA TRP A 233 7.18 8.68 2.60
C TRP A 233 7.28 8.79 4.12
N ALA A 234 6.36 8.14 4.84
CA ALA A 234 6.30 8.18 6.29
C ALA A 234 7.31 7.20 6.91
N SER A 235 8.58 7.58 7.09
CA SER A 235 9.60 6.66 7.61
C SER A 235 9.49 6.46 9.13
N TYR A 236 9.66 5.22 9.59
CA TYR A 236 9.82 4.96 11.04
C TYR A 236 11.20 5.37 11.55
N LEU A 237 12.20 5.51 10.67
CA LEU A 237 13.57 5.88 11.03
C LEU A 237 13.73 7.37 11.37
N TRP A 238 12.64 8.13 11.38
CA TRP A 238 12.62 9.46 11.97
C TRP A 238 12.81 9.43 13.48
N ASP A 239 12.53 8.30 14.12
CA ASP A 239 12.80 8.04 15.54
C ASP A 239 13.81 6.89 15.64
N GLU A 240 14.96 7.15 16.26
CA GLU A 240 16.07 6.21 16.46
C GLU A 240 15.64 4.94 17.24
N LYS A 241 14.59 5.03 18.05
CA LYS A 241 14.03 3.86 18.77
C LYS A 241 13.52 2.78 17.83
N ASN A 242 13.29 3.11 16.56
CA ASN A 242 12.79 2.19 15.55
C ASN A 242 13.91 1.58 14.68
N GLU A 243 15.20 1.82 14.97
CA GLU A 243 16.33 1.26 14.21
C GLU A 243 16.31 -0.28 14.11
N PHE A 244 15.76 -0.97 15.13
CA PHE A 244 15.63 -2.42 15.11
C PHE A 244 14.81 -2.95 13.90
N LEU A 245 13.94 -2.12 13.32
CA LEU A 245 13.16 -2.46 12.12
C LEU A 245 14.04 -2.61 10.86
N GLN A 246 15.29 -2.14 10.88
CA GLN A 246 16.20 -2.29 9.75
C GLN A 246 16.77 -3.70 9.64
N ASP A 247 16.85 -4.46 10.73
CA ASP A 247 17.35 -5.83 10.72
C ASP A 247 16.23 -6.85 10.49
N VAL A 248 15.63 -6.80 9.29
CA VAL A 248 14.46 -7.62 8.89
C VAL A 248 14.65 -9.12 9.08
N LYS A 249 15.89 -9.61 9.11
CA LYS A 249 16.20 -11.04 9.35
C LYS A 249 16.14 -11.41 10.84
N LYS A 250 16.22 -10.45 11.75
CA LYS A 250 16.16 -10.66 13.21
C LYS A 250 14.83 -10.25 13.85
N ILE A 251 13.93 -9.60 13.11
CA ILE A 251 12.60 -9.26 13.62
C ILE A 251 11.82 -10.55 13.88
N THR A 252 11.39 -10.75 15.13
CA THR A 252 10.49 -11.83 15.53
C THR A 252 9.05 -11.34 15.63
N LEU A 253 8.09 -12.25 15.50
CA LEU A 253 6.67 -11.90 15.64
C LEU A 253 6.34 -11.33 17.02
N GLU A 254 6.96 -11.86 18.09
CA GLU A 254 6.82 -11.36 19.46
C GLU A 254 7.39 -9.94 19.62
N SER A 255 8.61 -9.69 19.14
CA SER A 255 9.24 -8.37 19.25
C SER A 255 8.41 -7.28 18.56
N LEU A 256 7.84 -7.60 17.40
CA LEU A 256 7.03 -6.66 16.64
C LEU A 256 5.66 -6.43 17.29
N LYS A 257 5.03 -7.48 17.85
CA LYS A 257 3.80 -7.33 18.65
C LYS A 257 4.02 -6.41 19.82
N ARG A 258 5.07 -6.66 20.61
CA ARG A 258 5.43 -5.84 21.77
C ARG A 258 5.64 -4.38 21.38
N TRP A 259 6.32 -4.12 20.26
CA TRP A 259 6.48 -2.77 19.74
C TRP A 259 5.14 -2.12 19.38
N PHE A 260 4.27 -2.81 18.62
CA PHE A 260 2.94 -2.32 18.25
C PHE A 260 2.01 -2.06 19.45
N GLU A 261 2.24 -2.74 20.58
CA GLU A 261 1.45 -2.58 21.81
C GLU A 261 2.05 -1.56 22.78
N ASP A 262 3.25 -1.03 22.53
CA ASP A 262 3.88 -0.05 23.41
C ASP A 262 3.15 1.30 23.34
N PRO A 263 2.45 1.72 24.41
CA PRO A 263 1.68 2.96 24.41
C PRO A 263 2.57 4.21 24.40
N ASN A 264 3.87 4.08 24.72
CA ASN A 264 4.82 5.19 24.79
C ASN A 264 5.44 5.52 23.43
N ILE A 265 5.25 4.67 22.43
CA ILE A 265 5.76 4.87 21.06
C ILE A 265 4.58 5.28 20.19
N GLN A 266 4.42 6.57 19.90
CA GLN A 266 3.25 7.04 19.12
C GLN A 266 3.18 6.39 17.73
N MET A 267 4.32 6.15 17.09
CA MET A 267 4.41 5.45 15.80
C MET A 267 3.94 3.99 15.86
N SER A 268 3.90 3.36 17.04
CA SER A 268 3.34 2.02 17.20
C SER A 268 1.83 1.99 16.94
N LYS A 269 1.14 3.13 17.05
CA LYS A 269 -0.31 3.27 16.83
C LYS A 269 -0.69 3.37 15.34
N SER A 270 0.18 2.91 14.46
CA SER A 270 0.01 2.86 13.00
C SER A 270 -0.53 1.51 12.53
N GLU A 271 -1.02 1.42 11.29
CA GLU A 271 -1.66 0.20 10.71
C GLU A 271 -0.75 -0.98 10.54
N GLY A 272 0.49 -0.66 10.25
CA GLY A 272 1.35 -1.60 9.64
C GLY A 272 2.61 -0.92 9.20
N ILE A 273 3.55 -1.75 8.81
CA ILE A 273 4.84 -1.34 8.32
C ILE A 273 4.94 -1.86 6.89
N VAL A 274 5.44 -1.04 5.98
CA VAL A 274 5.94 -1.48 4.69
C VAL A 274 7.46 -1.37 4.72
N PHE A 275 8.14 -2.48 4.49
CA PHE A 275 9.60 -2.55 4.43
C PHE A 275 10.03 -2.42 2.97
N HIS A 276 10.78 -1.36 2.69
CA HIS A 276 11.45 -1.14 1.41
C HIS A 276 12.89 -1.64 1.52
N ILE A 277 13.12 -2.87 1.03
CA ILE A 277 14.42 -3.55 1.17
C ILE A 277 15.17 -3.47 -0.16
N ASN A 278 16.22 -2.68 -0.22
CA ASN A 278 17.10 -2.58 -1.38
C ASN A 278 18.30 -3.52 -1.19
N TYR A 279 18.62 -4.32 -2.21
CA TYR A 279 19.69 -5.31 -2.15
C TYR A 279 20.36 -5.47 -3.53
N LYS A 280 21.57 -6.02 -3.55
CA LYS A 280 22.24 -6.39 -4.80
C LYS A 280 22.04 -7.86 -5.11
N GLU A 281 21.73 -8.18 -6.37
CA GLU A 281 21.74 -9.54 -6.88
C GLU A 281 22.35 -9.54 -8.29
N ASN A 282 23.46 -10.26 -8.48
CA ASN A 282 24.22 -10.29 -9.73
C ASN A 282 24.57 -8.88 -10.25
N GLU A 283 25.13 -8.03 -9.37
CA GLU A 283 25.47 -6.61 -9.64
C GLU A 283 24.29 -5.69 -9.99
N GLN A 284 23.05 -6.19 -10.01
CA GLN A 284 21.86 -5.38 -10.24
C GLN A 284 21.22 -4.99 -8.91
N SER A 285 20.93 -3.70 -8.74
CA SER A 285 20.11 -3.23 -7.62
C SER A 285 18.66 -3.69 -7.80
N ARG A 286 18.13 -4.33 -6.76
CA ARG A 286 16.74 -4.78 -6.69
C ARG A 286 16.09 -4.26 -5.43
N THR A 287 14.76 -4.20 -5.47
CA THR A 287 13.97 -3.83 -4.31
C THR A 287 12.90 -4.86 -4.04
N LEU A 288 12.79 -5.26 -2.78
CA LEU A 288 11.75 -6.11 -2.25
C LEU A 288 10.85 -5.28 -1.33
N LEU A 289 9.54 -5.32 -1.60
CA LEU A 289 8.53 -4.80 -0.69
C LEU A 289 7.93 -5.95 0.13
N LEU A 290 7.91 -5.77 1.45
CA LEU A 290 7.19 -6.62 2.40
C LEU A 290 6.34 -5.74 3.30
N LYS A 291 5.27 -6.29 3.88
CA LYS A 291 4.45 -5.56 4.83
C LYS A 291 4.16 -6.36 6.08
N VAL A 292 3.86 -5.67 7.16
CA VAL A 292 3.13 -6.23 8.29
C VAL A 292 1.89 -5.37 8.51
N HIS A 293 0.77 -6.03 8.77
CA HIS A 293 -0.48 -5.37 9.15
C HIS A 293 -0.85 -5.85 10.55
N ARG A 294 -1.35 -4.95 11.41
CA ARG A 294 -1.72 -5.27 12.80
C ARG A 294 -2.70 -6.43 12.92
N ASP A 295 -3.70 -6.50 12.05
CA ASP A 295 -4.64 -7.64 12.02
C ASP A 295 -3.96 -9.00 11.84
N HIS A 296 -2.88 -9.08 11.04
CA HIS A 296 -2.13 -10.33 10.90
C HIS A 296 -1.44 -10.72 12.22
N LEU A 297 -1.08 -9.73 13.05
CA LEU A 297 -0.53 -9.97 14.38
C LEU A 297 -1.62 -10.25 15.44
N ASN A 298 -2.88 -10.41 15.03
CA ASN A 298 -4.03 -10.51 15.93
C ASN A 298 -4.20 -9.28 16.86
N LEU A 299 -3.65 -8.13 16.47
CA LEU A 299 -3.78 -6.89 17.20
C LEU A 299 -5.00 -6.14 16.70
N LYS A 300 -5.72 -5.46 17.60
CA LYS A 300 -6.80 -4.57 17.19
C LYS A 300 -6.24 -3.39 16.42
N TRP A 301 -6.95 -3.02 15.36
CA TRP A 301 -6.79 -1.74 14.70
C TRP A 301 -7.32 -0.62 15.63
N PRO A 302 -6.63 0.49 15.84
CA PRO A 302 -7.06 1.59 16.69
C PRO A 302 -8.13 2.42 15.96
N THR A 303 -9.30 1.84 15.69
CA THR A 303 -10.45 2.55 15.11
C THR A 303 -11.45 3.03 16.15
N GLN A 304 -11.39 2.54 17.39
CA GLN A 304 -12.35 2.92 18.43
C GLN A 304 -11.65 3.09 19.79
N GLY A 305 -11.62 4.34 20.28
CA GLY A 305 -11.10 4.68 21.60
C GLY A 305 -9.58 4.78 21.72
N CYS A 306 -8.85 4.83 20.60
CA CYS A 306 -7.40 5.03 20.57
C CYS A 306 -7.03 6.16 19.61
N ASP A 307 -5.97 6.90 19.94
CA ASP A 307 -5.40 7.92 19.05
C ASP A 307 -4.45 7.25 18.04
N PRO A 308 -4.85 7.08 16.76
CA PRO A 308 -3.95 6.54 15.74
C PRO A 308 -2.71 7.43 15.54
N GLN A 309 -1.66 6.87 14.94
CA GLN A 309 -0.46 7.65 14.59
C GLN A 309 -0.81 8.90 13.77
N PHE A 310 -1.72 8.76 12.80
CA PHE A 310 -2.24 9.87 12.03
C PHE A 310 -3.72 10.07 12.29
N ASN A 311 -4.12 11.31 12.48
CA ASN A 311 -5.50 11.69 12.73
C ASN A 311 -5.86 12.92 11.91
N TYR A 312 -7.12 13.09 11.58
CA TYR A 312 -7.60 14.27 10.87
C TYR A 312 -7.30 15.54 11.68
N GLU A 313 -6.71 16.54 11.02
CA GLU A 313 -6.51 17.87 11.60
C GLU A 313 -7.37 18.90 10.84
N PRO A 314 -8.23 19.68 11.53
CA PRO A 314 -9.08 20.68 10.89
C PRO A 314 -8.34 21.73 10.05
N CYS A 315 -7.09 22.05 10.42
CA CYS A 315 -6.25 23.01 9.72
C CYS A 315 -5.96 22.61 8.27
N TRP A 316 -6.04 21.32 7.91
CA TRP A 316 -5.75 20.87 6.54
C TRP A 316 -6.71 21.49 5.52
N LEU A 317 -7.97 21.71 5.87
CA LEU A 317 -8.91 22.37 4.96
C LEU A 317 -8.59 23.85 4.82
N GLU A 318 -8.25 24.53 5.91
CA GLU A 318 -7.87 25.94 5.88
C GLU A 318 -6.59 26.16 5.05
N GLU A 319 -5.61 25.26 5.19
CA GLU A 319 -4.39 25.25 4.37
C GLU A 319 -4.70 24.97 2.90
N LEU A 320 -5.57 24.00 2.62
CA LEU A 320 -5.96 23.66 1.26
C LEU A 320 -6.67 24.85 0.57
N GLU A 321 -7.58 25.54 1.25
CA GLU A 321 -8.26 26.69 0.67
C GLU A 321 -7.29 27.85 0.38
N LYS A 322 -6.34 28.13 1.29
CA LYS A 322 -5.26 29.11 1.02
C LYS A 322 -4.43 28.73 -0.21
N LEU A 323 -4.09 27.44 -0.35
CA LEU A 323 -3.36 26.96 -1.52
C LEU A 323 -4.22 27.08 -2.79
N LYS A 324 -5.50 26.72 -2.75
CA LYS A 324 -6.41 26.89 -3.90
C LYS A 324 -6.51 28.36 -4.32
N GLU A 325 -6.55 29.30 -3.38
CA GLU A 325 -6.52 30.73 -3.69
C GLU A 325 -5.20 31.15 -4.35
N GLN A 326 -4.08 30.73 -3.78
CA GLN A 326 -2.73 31.01 -4.30
C GLN A 326 -2.56 30.50 -5.74
N TYR A 327 -2.97 29.26 -6.01
CA TYR A 327 -2.87 28.62 -7.33
C TYR A 327 -4.10 28.89 -8.22
N LYS A 328 -5.07 29.68 -7.73
CA LYS A 328 -6.34 30.01 -8.41
C LYS A 328 -7.11 28.77 -8.89
N CYS A 329 -7.13 27.72 -8.08
CA CYS A 329 -7.87 26.50 -8.35
C CYS A 329 -9.36 26.61 -8.00
N CYS A 330 -10.19 25.79 -8.64
CA CYS A 330 -11.56 25.48 -8.21
C CYS A 330 -11.62 24.18 -7.41
#